data_AF-A0A953FAU8-F1
#
_entry.id   AF-A0A953FAU8-F1
#
_cell.length_a   1.000
_cell.length_b   1.000
_cell.length_c   1.000
_cell.angle_alpha   90.00
_cell.angle_beta   90.00
_cell.angle_gamma   90.00
#
_symmetry.space_group_name_H-M   'P 1'
#
loop_
_entity.id
_entity.type
_entity.pdbx_description
1 polymer ?
#
loop_
_entity_poly.entity_id
_entity_poly.type
_entity_poly.pdbx_seq_one_letter_code
_entity_poly.pdbx_strand_id
1 'polypeptide(L)'
;TGVEGAAAFDELTRSDRDSLLTDQRKGAWPNIFRAAHFVPAVEYINAQRVRRQLIEDWHQRLGEFDVIVAPTFGGNQNLMTNLTGHPCLVLPDGFTEKGTPTSISFIGKLYGEAALISVGRAFQEATTWHQQVPPLFRE
;
A
#
# COMPACT_ATOMS: atom_id res chain seq x y z
N THR A 1 1.74 -6.51 -9.19
CA THR A 1 0.38 -6.34 -8.65
C THR A 1 -0.70 -6.48 -9.71
N GLY A 2 -0.62 -5.87 -10.91
CA GLY A 2 -1.67 -6.02 -11.94
C GLY A 2 -1.95 -7.48 -12.36
N VAL A 3 -0.88 -8.26 -12.62
CA VAL A 3 -1.00 -9.70 -12.97
C VAL A 3 -1.51 -10.55 -11.81
N GLU A 4 -0.99 -10.34 -10.60
CA GLU A 4 -1.45 -11.07 -9.39
C GLU A 4 -2.92 -10.76 -9.09
N GLY A 5 -3.33 -9.49 -9.24
CA GLY A 5 -4.71 -9.06 -9.09
C GLY A 5 -5.62 -9.66 -10.16
N ALA A 6 -5.22 -9.61 -11.43
CA ALA A 6 -5.97 -10.24 -12.51
C ALA A 6 -6.12 -11.75 -12.31
N ALA A 7 -5.08 -12.44 -11.82
CA ALA A 7 -5.18 -13.86 -11.48
C ALA A 7 -6.16 -14.12 -10.32
N ALA A 8 -6.18 -13.25 -9.30
CA ALA A 8 -7.12 -13.36 -8.17
C ALA A 8 -8.57 -13.04 -8.57
N PHE A 9 -8.77 -12.17 -9.56
CA PHE A 9 -10.08 -11.74 -10.06
C PHE A 9 -10.37 -12.24 -11.48
N ASP A 10 -9.76 -13.36 -11.90
CA ASP A 10 -9.82 -13.84 -13.30
C ASP A 10 -11.27 -14.07 -13.75
N GLU A 11 -12.10 -14.68 -12.90
CA GLU A 11 -13.52 -14.90 -13.20
C GLU A 11 -14.26 -13.60 -13.52
N LEU A 12 -13.99 -12.52 -12.79
CA LEU A 12 -14.66 -11.23 -12.96
C LEU A 12 -14.45 -10.65 -14.36
N THR A 13 -13.21 -10.76 -14.86
CA THR A 13 -12.84 -10.29 -16.20
C THR A 13 -13.30 -11.27 -17.28
N ARG A 14 -13.21 -12.59 -17.04
CA ARG A 14 -13.65 -13.60 -18.02
C ARG A 14 -15.16 -13.66 -18.21
N SER A 15 -15.94 -13.26 -17.20
CA SER A 15 -17.39 -13.19 -17.28
C SER A 15 -17.91 -11.82 -17.72
N ASP A 16 -17.04 -10.90 -18.14
CA ASP A 16 -17.34 -9.49 -18.48
C ASP A 16 -18.05 -8.69 -17.36
N ARG A 17 -18.04 -9.20 -16.11
CA ARG A 17 -18.71 -8.53 -14.99
C ARG A 17 -17.91 -7.35 -14.47
N ASP A 18 -16.64 -7.28 -14.82
CA ASP A 18 -15.80 -6.10 -14.61
C ASP A 18 -16.34 -4.84 -15.33
N SER A 19 -17.18 -4.99 -16.37
CA SER A 19 -17.91 -3.89 -17.02
C SER A 19 -18.96 -3.23 -16.12
N LEU A 20 -19.41 -3.92 -15.08
CA LEU A 20 -20.40 -3.41 -14.11
C LEU A 20 -19.76 -2.53 -13.03
N LEU A 21 -18.42 -2.48 -12.95
CA LEU A 21 -17.72 -1.62 -12.00
C LEU A 21 -17.88 -0.14 -12.39
N THR A 22 -18.07 0.70 -11.38
CA THR A 22 -18.41 2.12 -11.54
C THR A 22 -17.31 2.95 -12.18
N ASP A 23 -16.04 2.55 -12.03
CA ASP A 23 -14.90 3.23 -12.65
C ASP A 23 -14.33 2.39 -13.81
N GLN A 24 -14.39 2.97 -15.02
CA GLN A 24 -13.91 2.36 -16.27
C GLN A 24 -12.80 3.20 -16.93
N ARG A 25 -12.15 4.13 -16.20
CA ARG A 25 -11.04 4.92 -16.75
C ARG A 25 -9.84 4.04 -17.09
N LYS A 26 -8.92 4.54 -17.92
CA LYS A 26 -7.72 3.78 -18.39
C LYS A 26 -6.94 3.10 -17.26
N GLY A 27 -6.79 3.77 -16.10
CA GLY A 27 -6.09 3.25 -14.93
C GLY A 27 -6.96 2.55 -13.89
N ALA A 28 -8.25 2.30 -14.18
CA ALA A 28 -9.15 1.62 -13.27
C ALA A 28 -8.92 0.11 -13.27
N TRP A 29 -9.30 -0.55 -12.18
CA TRP A 29 -9.14 -1.99 -11.98
C TRP A 29 -9.62 -2.87 -13.16
N PRO A 30 -10.82 -2.68 -13.74
CA PRO A 30 -11.27 -3.48 -14.89
C PRO A 30 -10.26 -3.49 -16.04
N ASN A 31 -9.74 -2.31 -16.38
CA ASN A 31 -8.82 -2.15 -17.51
C ASN A 31 -7.40 -2.63 -17.18
N ILE A 32 -6.97 -2.50 -15.91
CA ILE A 32 -5.72 -3.10 -15.44
C ILE A 32 -5.81 -4.63 -15.55
N PHE A 33 -6.92 -5.24 -15.12
CA PHE A 33 -7.08 -6.70 -15.17
C PHE A 33 -7.12 -7.21 -16.61
N ARG A 34 -7.92 -6.60 -17.50
CA ARG A 34 -7.94 -6.95 -18.94
C ARG A 34 -6.55 -6.85 -19.57
N ALA A 35 -5.81 -5.77 -19.29
CA ALA A 35 -4.47 -5.58 -19.84
C ALA A 35 -3.47 -6.63 -19.29
N ALA A 36 -3.63 -7.04 -18.03
CA ALA A 36 -2.74 -7.98 -17.38
C ALA A 36 -2.78 -9.40 -18.00
N HIS A 37 -3.87 -9.78 -18.67
CA HIS A 37 -3.95 -11.05 -19.41
C HIS A 37 -2.97 -11.13 -20.58
N PHE A 38 -2.47 -9.98 -21.06
CA PHE A 38 -1.48 -9.91 -22.13
C PHE A 38 -0.03 -9.91 -21.62
N VAL A 39 0.20 -9.99 -20.31
CA VAL A 39 1.56 -10.10 -19.76
C VAL A 39 2.08 -11.52 -19.95
N PRO A 40 3.18 -11.73 -20.69
CA PRO A 40 3.71 -13.08 -20.89
C PRO A 40 4.19 -13.71 -19.58
N ALA A 41 4.00 -15.02 -19.44
CA ALA A 41 4.44 -15.76 -18.25
C ALA A 41 5.94 -15.61 -18.00
N VAL A 42 6.76 -15.61 -19.06
CA VAL A 42 8.23 -15.45 -18.95
C VAL A 42 8.60 -14.07 -18.38
N GLU A 43 7.90 -13.01 -18.81
CA GLU A 43 8.13 -11.65 -18.29
C GLU A 43 7.70 -11.53 -16.83
N TYR A 44 6.59 -12.18 -16.45
CA TYR A 44 6.18 -12.23 -15.05
C TYR A 44 7.24 -12.92 -14.17
N ILE A 45 7.79 -14.06 -14.62
CA ILE A 45 8.86 -14.76 -13.89
C ILE A 45 10.13 -13.91 -13.82
N ASN A 46 10.51 -13.22 -14.91
CA ASN A 46 11.63 -12.29 -14.89
C ASN A 46 11.39 -11.13 -13.91
N ALA A 47 10.18 -10.58 -13.86
CA ALA A 47 9.82 -9.54 -12.89
C ALA A 47 9.93 -10.04 -11.44
N GLN A 48 9.54 -11.29 -11.15
CA GLN A 48 9.71 -11.87 -9.80
C GLN A 48 11.21 -12.07 -9.44
N ARG A 49 12.08 -12.36 -10.41
CA ARG A 49 13.54 -12.40 -10.18
C ARG A 49 14.09 -11.04 -9.81
N VAL A 50 13.66 -9.98 -10.49
CA VAL A 50 14.01 -8.59 -10.13
C VAL A 50 13.42 -8.21 -8.77
N ARG A 51 12.18 -8.62 -8.48
CA ARG A 51 11.55 -8.41 -7.17
C ARG A 51 12.37 -9.02 -6.04
N ARG A 52 12.96 -10.20 -6.24
CA ARG A 52 13.86 -10.81 -5.26
C ARG A 52 15.06 -9.91 -4.96
N GLN A 53 15.73 -9.38 -5.98
CA GLN A 53 16.86 -8.45 -5.79
C GLN A 53 16.39 -7.20 -5.03
N LEU A 54 15.23 -6.65 -5.38
CA LEU A 54 14.64 -5.51 -4.68
C LEU A 54 14.38 -5.81 -3.20
N ILE A 55 13.87 -7.00 -2.87
CA ILE A 55 13.64 -7.43 -1.48
C ILE A 55 14.96 -7.46 -0.71
N GLU A 56 16.00 -8.07 -1.27
CA GLU A 56 17.32 -8.19 -0.64
C GLU A 56 17.96 -6.82 -0.42
N ASP A 57 17.98 -5.96 -1.45
CA ASP A 57 18.53 -4.60 -1.38
C ASP A 57 17.78 -3.71 -0.39
N TRP A 58 16.44 -3.76 -0.42
CA TRP A 58 15.62 -2.95 0.47
C TRP A 58 15.78 -3.39 1.92
N HIS A 59 15.80 -4.70 2.18
CA HIS A 59 16.02 -5.25 3.51
C HIS A 59 17.36 -4.81 4.10
N GLN A 60 18.44 -4.86 3.31
CA GLN A 60 19.76 -4.39 3.75
C GLN A 60 19.75 -2.91 4.11
N ARG A 61 19.22 -2.04 3.24
CA ARG A 61 19.16 -0.59 3.47
C ARG A 61 18.29 -0.22 4.67
N LEU A 62 17.12 -0.86 4.80
CA LEU A 62 16.24 -0.62 5.93
C LEU A 62 16.85 -1.11 7.24
N GLY A 63 17.77 -2.09 7.20
CA GLY A 63 18.54 -2.55 8.36
C GLY A 63 19.32 -1.46 9.09
N GLU A 64 19.68 -0.35 8.41
CA GLU A 64 20.35 0.81 8.99
C GLU A 64 19.46 1.65 9.91
N PHE A 65 18.14 1.47 9.82
CA PHE A 65 17.15 2.25 10.55
C PHE A 65 16.22 1.33 11.34
N ASP A 66 15.67 1.81 12.45
CA ASP A 66 14.66 1.04 13.19
C ASP A 66 13.26 1.18 12.57
N VAL A 67 12.93 2.40 12.13
CA VAL A 67 11.68 2.74 11.44
C VAL A 67 11.95 3.85 10.43
N ILE A 68 11.36 3.75 9.24
CA ILE A 68 11.29 4.85 8.27
C ILE A 68 9.97 5.59 8.46
N VAL A 69 10.02 6.91 8.54
CA VAL A 69 8.85 7.79 8.64
C VAL A 69 8.71 8.56 7.33
N ALA A 70 7.53 8.52 6.71
CA ALA A 70 7.27 9.24 5.47
C ALA A 70 5.81 9.68 5.36
N PRO A 71 5.51 10.80 4.64
CA PRO A 71 4.15 11.11 4.26
C PRO A 71 3.56 9.97 3.42
N THR A 72 2.35 9.52 3.74
CA THR A 72 1.75 8.32 3.13
C THR A 72 1.64 8.41 1.61
N PHE A 73 1.39 9.60 1.08
CA PHE A 73 1.29 9.87 -0.36
C PHE A 73 2.46 10.70 -0.90
N GLY A 74 3.57 10.76 -0.16
CA GLY A 74 4.77 11.55 -0.53
C GLY A 74 5.68 10.87 -1.55
N GLY A 75 5.41 9.63 -1.94
CA GLY A 75 6.23 8.87 -2.88
C GLY A 75 5.71 7.45 -3.12
N ASN A 76 6.63 6.48 -3.19
CA ASN A 76 6.33 5.08 -3.54
C ASN A 76 6.29 4.13 -2.33
N GLN A 77 5.98 4.62 -1.13
CA GLN A 77 5.98 3.84 0.12
C GLN A 77 5.06 2.62 0.02
N ASN A 78 3.85 2.82 -0.51
CA ASN A 78 2.87 1.76 -0.72
C ASN A 78 3.40 0.71 -1.72
N LEU A 79 3.90 1.15 -2.88
CA LEU A 79 4.47 0.25 -3.88
C LEU A 79 5.65 -0.55 -3.32
N MET A 80 6.57 0.12 -2.62
CA MET A 80 7.77 -0.51 -2.05
C MET A 80 7.42 -1.58 -1.02
N THR A 81 6.49 -1.29 -0.10
CA THR A 81 6.07 -2.24 0.95
C THR A 81 5.30 -3.42 0.37
N ASN A 82 4.46 -3.22 -0.64
CA ASN A 82 3.79 -4.31 -1.36
C ASN A 82 4.77 -5.22 -2.13
N LEU A 83 5.79 -4.63 -2.76
CA LEU A 83 6.79 -5.41 -3.48
C LEU A 83 7.73 -6.16 -2.55
N THR A 84 8.04 -5.59 -1.37
CA THR A 84 9.09 -6.12 -0.50
C THR A 84 8.58 -6.87 0.73
N GLY A 85 7.28 -6.79 1.04
CA GLY A 85 6.67 -7.44 2.21
C GLY A 85 6.98 -6.76 3.55
N HIS A 86 7.64 -5.60 3.56
CA HIS A 86 7.95 -4.89 4.80
C HIS A 86 6.67 -4.31 5.42
N PRO A 87 6.49 -4.43 6.75
CA PRO A 87 5.30 -3.95 7.41
C PRO A 87 5.22 -2.42 7.36
N CYS A 88 4.02 -1.91 7.12
CA CYS A 88 3.72 -0.48 7.06
C CYS A 88 2.52 -0.18 7.96
N LEU A 89 2.72 0.71 8.93
CA LEU A 89 1.67 1.22 9.82
C LEU A 89 1.32 2.64 9.40
N VAL A 90 0.05 2.88 9.04
CA VAL A 90 -0.44 4.18 8.59
C VAL A 90 -1.35 4.77 9.65
N LEU A 91 -1.06 5.98 10.11
CA LEU A 91 -1.82 6.66 11.16
C LEU A 91 -2.25 8.07 10.71
N PRO A 92 -3.40 8.58 11.21
CA PRO A 92 -3.78 9.97 10.99
C PRO A 92 -2.77 10.93 11.62
N ASP A 93 -2.35 11.96 10.88
CA ASP A 93 -1.33 12.93 11.34
C ASP A 93 -1.80 14.39 11.26
N GLY A 94 -3.06 14.63 10.88
CA GLY A 94 -3.60 15.97 10.79
C GLY A 94 -4.69 16.11 9.74
N PHE A 95 -4.86 17.35 9.30
CA PHE A 95 -5.82 17.75 8.29
C PHE A 95 -5.19 18.82 7.38
N THR A 96 -5.57 18.82 6.11
CA THR A 96 -5.27 19.92 5.20
C THR A 96 -6.04 21.18 5.59
N GLU A 97 -5.68 22.34 5.02
CA GLU A 97 -6.43 23.60 5.21
C GLU A 97 -7.92 23.48 4.83
N LYS A 98 -8.26 22.53 3.95
CA LYS A 98 -9.65 22.24 3.52
C LYS A 98 -10.37 21.25 4.45
N GLY A 99 -9.75 20.85 5.56
CA GLY A 99 -10.31 19.89 6.51
C GLY A 99 -10.29 18.43 6.03
N THR A 100 -9.47 18.09 5.03
CA THR A 100 -9.31 16.69 4.59
C THR A 100 -8.30 15.98 5.50
N PRO A 101 -8.61 14.80 6.07
CA PRO A 101 -7.65 14.04 6.87
C PRO A 101 -6.36 13.73 6.10
N THR A 102 -5.22 13.86 6.77
CA THR A 102 -3.91 13.43 6.26
C THR A 102 -3.43 12.19 7.01
N SER A 103 -2.38 11.55 6.49
CA SER A 103 -1.77 10.42 7.17
C SER A 103 -0.26 10.36 6.99
N ILE A 104 0.38 9.74 7.98
CA ILE A 104 1.80 9.41 8.01
C ILE A 104 1.98 7.90 8.00
N SER A 105 3.05 7.43 7.34
CA SER A 105 3.42 6.03 7.25
C SER A 105 4.70 5.75 8.03
N PHE A 106 4.66 4.70 8.85
CA PHE A 106 5.81 4.12 9.55
C PHE A 106 6.11 2.77 8.90
N ILE A 107 7.33 2.59 8.39
CA ILE A 107 7.76 1.35 7.73
C ILE A 107 8.80 0.65 8.60
N GLY A 108 8.53 -0.59 8.96
CA GLY A 108 9.38 -1.40 9.84
C GLY A 108 10.19 -2.47 9.11
N LYS A 109 11.02 -3.17 9.89
CA LYS A 109 11.76 -4.37 9.45
C LYS A 109 10.81 -5.54 9.20
N LEU A 110 11.20 -6.47 8.32
CA LEU A 110 10.49 -7.74 8.16
C LEU A 110 10.32 -8.41 9.52
N TYR A 111 9.10 -8.86 9.83
CA TYR A 111 8.72 -9.48 11.10
C TYR A 111 8.89 -8.56 12.33
N GLY A 112 8.97 -7.24 12.11
CA GLY A 112 9.17 -6.21 13.13
C GLY A 112 7.88 -5.53 13.61
N GLU A 113 6.71 -6.13 13.40
CA GLU A 113 5.41 -5.50 13.64
C GLU A 113 5.23 -5.06 15.09
N ALA A 114 5.71 -5.83 16.07
CA ALA A 114 5.59 -5.48 17.49
C ALA A 114 6.30 -4.15 17.84
N ALA A 115 7.51 -3.96 17.32
CA ALA A 115 8.25 -2.70 17.49
C ALA A 115 7.56 -1.55 16.75
N LEU A 116 7.10 -1.81 15.52
CA LEU A 116 6.41 -0.82 14.70
C LEU A 116 5.10 -0.33 15.35
N ILE A 117 4.31 -1.26 15.90
CA ILE A 117 3.08 -0.94 16.65
C ILE A 117 3.40 -0.13 17.91
N SER A 118 4.52 -0.43 18.59
CA SER A 118 4.95 0.35 19.76
C SER A 118 5.27 1.81 19.39
N VAL A 119 5.89 2.05 18.24
CA VAL A 119 6.10 3.41 17.70
C VAL A 119 4.77 4.08 17.38
N GLY A 120 3.85 3.36 16.74
CA GLY A 120 2.51 3.89 16.45
C GLY A 120 1.73 4.28 17.71
N ARG A 121 1.82 3.46 18.76
CA ARG A 121 1.23 3.76 20.07
C ARG A 121 1.83 5.03 20.67
N ALA A 122 3.16 5.15 20.69
CA ALA A 122 3.82 6.36 21.21
C ALA A 122 3.40 7.62 20.42
N PHE A 123 3.25 7.50 19.09
CA PHE A 123 2.74 8.58 18.25
C PHE A 123 1.28 8.95 18.60
N GLN A 124 0.41 7.97 18.83
CA GLN A 124 -0.97 8.22 19.26
C GLN A 124 -1.05 8.76 20.69
N GLU A 125 -0.16 8.37 21.61
CA GLU A 125 -0.12 8.95 22.96
C GLU A 125 0.35 10.41 22.94
N ALA A 126 1.18 10.78 21.98
CA ALA A 126 1.67 12.15 21.79
C ALA A 126 0.75 13.06 20.94
N THR A 127 -0.32 12.51 20.33
CA THR A 127 -1.19 13.23 19.41
C THR A 127 -2.67 12.90 19.64
N THR A 128 -3.58 13.65 19.03
CA THR A 128 -5.04 13.40 19.19
C THR A 128 -5.78 13.22 17.86
N TRP A 129 -5.04 13.09 16.75
CA TRP A 129 -5.62 12.97 15.41
C TRP A 129 -6.54 11.77 15.26
N HIS A 130 -6.16 10.64 15.84
CA HIS A 130 -6.94 9.40 15.85
C HIS A 130 -8.24 9.48 16.65
N GLN A 131 -8.43 10.52 17.48
CA GLN A 131 -9.63 10.75 18.28
C GLN A 131 -10.65 11.66 17.56
N GLN A 132 -10.28 12.24 16.42
CA GLN A 132 -11.15 13.13 15.66
C GLN A 132 -12.21 12.33 14.92
N VAL A 133 -13.49 12.63 15.19
CA VAL A 133 -14.65 11.99 14.55
C VAL A 133 -15.32 12.98 13.59
N PRO A 134 -15.66 12.57 12.35
CA PRO A 134 -16.34 13.45 11.41
C PRO A 134 -17.71 13.90 11.96
N PRO A 135 -18.16 15.15 11.69
CA PRO A 135 -19.36 15.72 12.32
C PRO A 135 -20.63 14.89 12.16
N LEU A 136 -20.79 14.19 11.02
CA LEU A 136 -21.96 13.35 10.75
C LEU A 136 -22.05 12.07 11.60
N PHE A 137 -21.01 11.78 12.41
CA PHE A 137 -20.90 10.57 13.22
C PHE A 137 -20.63 10.88 14.70
N ARG A 138 -20.80 12.13 15.14
CA ARG A 138 -20.76 12.47 16.57
C ARG A 138 -22.14 12.20 17.17
N GLU A 139 -22.19 11.43 18.24
CA GLU A 139 -23.38 11.26 19.10
C GLU A 139 -23.75 12.58 19.80
#